data_AF-A0AAW1MGL8-F1
#
_entry.id   AF-A0AAW1MGL8-F1
#
_cell.length_a   1.000
_cell.length_b   1.000
_cell.length_c   1.000
_cell.angle_alpha   90.00
_cell.angle_beta   90.00
_cell.angle_gamma   90.00
#
_symmetry.space_group_name_H-M   'P 1'
#
loop_
_entity.id
_entity.type
_entity.pdbx_description
1 polymer ?
#
loop_
_entity_poly.entity_id
_entity_poly.type
_entity_poly.pdbx_seq_one_letter_code
_entity_poly.pdbx_strand_id
1 'polypeptide(L)'
;MSITRQDLFTILSSGDDDIEDQFKFLKGEIKKRTQCPESNVNDLNKALNYFKSQFRSRWLKAHRMQERFLKDNRDWLGASILFPRSQKRRGRPETSFVFSAERTKRHKTSELRKSTPLAVLSYATQMSLRASGKAQASKVIQEITTSPKSLRASGKAQASKVIQEITTSPKRAIKYRKAYKKVFESEQRQMLSGEDALAMLVDAKLSRHQYEVIRKKAPEKFPSYKVLQVAKQECYPKSDCIKVTSTSAEVSLQALLDHTMNRLISVQQRVVNELNNAELQVVLVYQMGF
;
A
#
# COMPACT_ATOMS: atom_id res chain seq x y z
N MET A 1 30.45 -14.91 -33.48
CA MET A 1 31.31 -15.95 -34.07
C MET A 1 31.33 -15.69 -35.56
N SER A 2 32.49 -15.76 -36.21
CA SER A 2 32.63 -15.60 -37.66
C SER A 2 32.83 -16.97 -38.30
N ILE A 3 32.09 -17.26 -39.37
CA ILE A 3 32.27 -18.47 -40.20
C ILE A 3 32.50 -17.98 -41.63
N THR A 4 33.45 -18.57 -42.35
CA THR A 4 33.71 -18.17 -43.74
C THR A 4 32.63 -18.72 -44.67
N ARG A 5 32.37 -18.05 -45.79
CA ARG A 5 31.41 -18.57 -46.79
C ARG A 5 31.91 -19.87 -47.43
N GLN A 6 33.21 -20.10 -47.43
CA GLN A 6 33.82 -21.36 -47.86
C GLN A 6 33.53 -22.53 -46.91
N ASP A 7 33.51 -22.29 -45.59
CA ASP A 7 33.05 -23.29 -44.61
C ASP A 7 31.57 -23.62 -44.82
N LEU A 8 30.76 -22.63 -45.18
CA LEU A 8 29.35 -22.87 -45.51
C LEU A 8 29.18 -23.65 -46.82
N PHE A 9 30.03 -23.38 -47.82
CA PHE A 9 30.04 -24.08 -49.09
C PHE A 9 30.46 -25.55 -48.93
N THR A 10 31.50 -25.83 -48.15
CA THR A 10 31.95 -27.21 -47.89
C THR A 10 30.88 -28.04 -47.17
N ILE A 11 30.09 -27.43 -46.26
CA ILE A 11 28.95 -28.09 -45.62
C ILE A 11 27.77 -28.32 -46.60
N LEU A 12 27.63 -27.49 -47.64
CA LEU A 12 26.61 -27.67 -48.67
C LEU A 12 27.00 -28.75 -49.69
N SER A 13 28.28 -28.83 -50.07
CA SER A 13 28.79 -29.78 -51.05
C SER A 13 28.96 -31.22 -50.54
N SER A 14 28.69 -31.48 -49.27
CA SER A 14 28.84 -32.81 -48.66
C SER A 14 27.59 -33.71 -48.76
N GLY A 15 26.54 -33.31 -49.49
CA GLY A 15 25.33 -34.12 -49.69
C GLY A 15 24.84 -34.12 -51.14
N ASP A 16 24.27 -35.24 -51.59
CA ASP A 16 23.75 -35.46 -52.96
C ASP A 16 22.31 -34.97 -53.17
N ASP A 17 21.72 -34.34 -52.15
CA ASP A 17 20.31 -33.94 -52.12
C ASP A 17 20.04 -32.59 -52.80
N ASP A 18 18.76 -32.30 -53.05
CA ASP A 18 18.30 -31.01 -53.57
C ASP A 18 18.83 -29.82 -52.75
N ILE A 19 19.09 -28.70 -53.42
CA ILE A 19 19.66 -27.49 -52.81
C ILE A 19 18.79 -27.03 -51.63
N GLU A 20 17.47 -27.21 -51.68
CA GLU A 20 16.59 -26.84 -50.57
C GLU A 20 16.85 -27.66 -49.31
N ASP A 21 17.14 -28.96 -49.45
CA ASP A 21 17.40 -29.88 -48.34
C ASP A 21 18.82 -29.72 -47.79
N GLN A 22 19.81 -29.45 -48.66
CA GLN A 22 21.16 -29.04 -48.24
C GLN A 22 21.14 -27.78 -47.36
N PHE A 23 20.30 -26.79 -47.70
CA PHE A 23 20.15 -25.58 -46.88
C PHE A 23 19.40 -25.82 -45.56
N LYS A 24 18.47 -26.78 -45.49
CA LYS A 24 17.85 -27.21 -44.23
C LYS A 24 18.88 -27.88 -43.32
N PHE A 25 19.73 -28.74 -43.87
CA PHE A 25 20.84 -29.38 -43.16
C PHE A 25 21.84 -28.34 -42.62
N LEU A 26 22.29 -27.41 -43.48
CA LEU A 26 23.17 -26.31 -43.11
C LEU A 26 22.61 -25.49 -41.94
N LYS A 27 21.31 -25.20 -41.96
CA LYS A 27 20.61 -24.45 -40.90
C LYS A 27 20.63 -25.21 -39.56
N GLY A 28 20.51 -26.54 -39.59
CA GLY A 28 20.61 -27.40 -38.42
C GLY A 28 22.02 -27.42 -37.83
N GLU A 29 23.03 -27.59 -38.67
CA GLU A 29 24.44 -27.62 -38.25
C GLU A 29 24.93 -26.28 -37.70
N ILE A 30 24.54 -25.17 -38.32
CA ILE A 30 24.91 -23.84 -37.81
C ILE A 30 24.23 -23.55 -36.48
N LYS A 31 22.99 -23.98 -36.27
CA LYS A 31 22.33 -23.85 -34.96
C LYS A 31 23.08 -24.61 -33.86
N LYS A 32 23.55 -25.83 -34.15
CA LYS A 32 24.38 -26.61 -33.21
C LYS A 32 25.72 -25.94 -32.93
N ARG A 33 26.46 -25.54 -33.98
CA ARG A 33 27.79 -24.94 -33.86
C ARG A 33 27.80 -23.57 -33.18
N THR A 34 26.73 -22.79 -33.34
CA THR A 34 26.67 -21.41 -32.82
C THR A 34 26.09 -21.28 -31.41
N GLN A 35 25.56 -22.37 -30.81
CA GLN A 35 24.87 -22.36 -29.51
C GLN A 35 23.91 -21.14 -29.37
N CYS A 36 23.16 -20.86 -30.43
CA CYS A 36 22.37 -19.63 -30.52
C CYS A 36 21.13 -19.69 -29.60
N PRO A 37 20.88 -18.69 -28.73
CA PRO A 37 19.66 -18.62 -27.94
C PRO A 37 18.43 -18.48 -28.84
N GLU A 38 17.27 -19.02 -28.41
CA GLU A 38 16.00 -18.93 -29.14
C GLU A 38 15.64 -17.49 -29.57
N SER A 39 16.05 -16.49 -28.78
CA SER A 39 15.80 -15.06 -29.05
C SER A 39 16.46 -14.51 -30.32
N ASN A 40 17.53 -15.15 -30.82
CA ASN A 40 18.35 -14.67 -31.94
C ASN A 40 18.20 -15.54 -33.21
N VAL A 41 17.34 -16.56 -33.16
CA VAL A 41 17.09 -17.46 -34.29
C VAL A 41 16.59 -16.72 -35.53
N ASN A 42 15.83 -15.63 -35.36
CA ASN A 42 15.33 -14.83 -36.48
C ASN A 42 16.45 -14.09 -37.22
N ASP A 43 17.43 -13.53 -36.51
CA ASP A 43 18.54 -12.82 -37.14
C ASP A 43 19.53 -13.80 -37.78
N LEU A 44 19.71 -14.98 -37.17
CA LEU A 44 20.41 -16.11 -37.80
C LEU A 44 19.73 -16.53 -39.12
N ASN A 45 18.40 -16.70 -39.10
CA ASN A 45 17.63 -17.06 -40.30
C ASN A 45 17.75 -16.00 -41.39
N LYS A 46 17.71 -14.71 -41.05
CA LYS A 46 17.91 -13.62 -42.02
C LYS A 46 19.28 -13.68 -42.67
N ALA A 47 20.34 -13.87 -41.89
CA ALA A 47 21.71 -13.99 -42.39
C ALA A 47 21.87 -15.21 -43.33
N LEU A 48 21.31 -16.36 -42.95
CA LEU A 48 21.34 -17.58 -43.77
C LEU A 48 20.51 -17.45 -45.04
N ASN A 49 19.34 -16.80 -44.98
CA ASN A 49 18.52 -16.55 -46.17
C ASN A 49 19.21 -15.60 -47.15
N TYR A 50 19.91 -14.58 -46.63
CA TYR A 50 20.72 -13.69 -47.46
C TYR A 50 21.86 -14.44 -48.14
N PHE A 51 22.59 -15.29 -47.39
CA PHE A 51 23.62 -16.16 -47.95
C PHE A 51 23.04 -17.11 -49.01
N LYS A 52 21.90 -17.75 -48.75
CA LYS A 52 21.20 -18.64 -49.69
C LYS A 52 20.85 -17.94 -51.01
N SER A 53 20.32 -16.72 -50.93
CA SER A 53 19.99 -15.92 -52.11
C SER A 53 21.24 -15.59 -52.94
N GLN A 54 22.31 -15.12 -52.28
CA GLN A 54 23.58 -14.83 -52.94
C GLN A 54 24.21 -16.07 -53.57
N PHE A 55 24.18 -17.20 -52.85
CA PHE A 55 24.69 -18.48 -53.33
C PHE A 55 23.95 -18.92 -54.59
N ARG A 56 22.61 -18.93 -54.59
CA ARG A 56 21.80 -19.31 -55.77
C ARG A 56 22.12 -18.47 -57.00
N SER A 57 22.20 -17.15 -56.83
CA SER A 57 22.51 -16.24 -57.95
C SER A 57 23.90 -16.52 -58.54
N ARG A 58 24.91 -16.71 -57.68
CA ARG A 58 26.29 -16.98 -58.11
C ARG A 58 26.47 -18.39 -58.66
N TRP A 59 25.76 -19.39 -58.11
CA TRP A 59 25.73 -20.77 -58.59
C TRP A 59 25.15 -20.86 -60.00
N LEU A 60 24.07 -20.10 -60.27
CA LEU A 60 23.49 -19.99 -61.60
C LEU A 60 24.44 -19.34 -62.61
N LYS A 61 25.13 -18.26 -62.22
CA LYS A 61 26.13 -17.57 -63.07
C LYS A 61 27.35 -18.44 -63.38
N ALA A 62 27.73 -19.33 -62.47
CA ALA A 62 28.77 -20.33 -62.68
C ALA A 62 28.30 -21.56 -63.48
N HIS A 63 27.09 -21.51 -64.07
CA HIS A 63 26.45 -22.61 -64.78
C HIS A 63 26.35 -23.89 -63.95
N ARG A 64 26.19 -23.75 -62.63
CA ARG A 64 26.11 -24.87 -61.68
C ARG A 64 27.33 -25.79 -61.70
N MET A 65 28.48 -25.29 -62.18
CA MET A 65 29.73 -26.04 -62.17
C MET A 65 30.61 -25.59 -61.01
N GLN A 66 30.98 -26.56 -60.17
CA GLN A 66 31.74 -26.32 -58.95
C GLN A 66 33.09 -25.64 -59.21
N GLU A 67 33.84 -26.11 -60.22
CA GLU A 67 35.16 -25.55 -60.55
C GLU A 67 35.07 -24.08 -60.99
N ARG A 68 34.09 -23.74 -61.85
CA ARG A 68 33.84 -22.36 -62.27
C ARG A 68 33.38 -21.50 -61.10
N PHE A 69 32.53 -22.04 -60.24
CA PHE A 69 32.04 -21.33 -59.07
C PHE A 69 33.18 -20.96 -58.10
N LEU A 70 34.08 -21.91 -57.81
CA LEU A 70 35.25 -21.69 -56.96
C LEU A 70 36.23 -20.69 -57.57
N LYS A 71 36.44 -20.74 -58.89
CA LYS A 71 37.32 -19.82 -59.62
C LYS A 71 36.77 -18.38 -59.63
N ASP A 72 35.49 -18.22 -59.94
CA ASP A 72 34.88 -16.90 -60.19
C ASP A 72 34.41 -16.19 -58.90
N ASN A 73 34.28 -16.91 -57.78
CA ASN A 73 33.75 -16.36 -56.52
C ASN A 73 34.74 -16.46 -55.35
N ARG A 74 36.04 -16.57 -55.62
CA ARG A 74 37.09 -16.74 -54.61
C ARG A 74 37.04 -15.67 -53.51
N ASP A 75 36.95 -14.40 -53.90
CA ASP A 75 36.92 -13.27 -52.95
C ASP A 75 35.63 -13.27 -52.11
N TRP A 76 34.52 -13.71 -52.71
CA TRP A 76 33.24 -13.82 -52.01
C TRP A 76 33.26 -14.98 -51.02
N LEU A 77 33.83 -16.13 -51.38
CA LEU A 77 33.97 -17.31 -50.52
C LEU A 77 34.90 -17.07 -49.33
N GLY A 78 35.98 -16.30 -49.53
CA GLY A 78 36.91 -15.90 -48.47
C GLY A 78 36.33 -14.92 -47.46
N ALA A 79 35.25 -14.21 -47.80
CA ALA A 79 34.63 -13.25 -46.89
C ALA A 79 33.85 -13.96 -45.75
N SER A 80 34.05 -13.49 -44.53
CA SER A 80 33.38 -14.02 -43.33
C SER A 80 31.95 -13.49 -43.15
N ILE A 81 31.07 -14.31 -42.58
CA ILE A 81 29.74 -13.90 -42.10
C ILE A 81 29.78 -13.78 -40.58
N LEU A 82 29.39 -12.61 -40.08
CA LEU A 82 29.26 -12.34 -38.66
C LEU A 82 27.86 -12.73 -38.19
N PHE A 83 27.78 -13.75 -37.31
CA PHE A 83 26.53 -14.10 -36.66
C PHE A 83 26.35 -13.32 -35.35
N PRO A 84 25.12 -12.82 -35.07
CA PRO A 84 24.85 -11.99 -33.90
C PRO A 84 25.05 -12.81 -32.61
N ARG A 85 25.96 -12.34 -31.74
CA ARG A 85 26.02 -12.80 -30.35
C ARG A 85 24.81 -12.29 -29.57
N SER A 86 24.46 -12.93 -28.46
CA SER A 86 23.41 -12.46 -27.55
C SER A 86 23.68 -11.02 -27.10
N GLN A 87 23.13 -10.04 -27.79
CA GLN A 87 23.14 -8.66 -27.32
C GLN A 87 22.04 -8.51 -26.29
N LYS A 88 22.36 -7.95 -25.12
CA LYS A 88 21.33 -7.51 -24.16
C LYS A 88 20.44 -6.52 -24.90
N ARG A 89 19.18 -6.87 -25.14
CA ARG A 89 18.23 -5.97 -25.80
C ARG A 89 18.20 -4.65 -25.04
N ARG A 90 18.37 -3.54 -25.74
CA ARG A 90 18.16 -2.19 -25.21
C ARG A 90 16.65 -2.00 -25.02
N GLY A 91 16.17 -2.41 -23.85
CA GLY A 91 14.79 -2.17 -23.40
C GLY A 91 14.70 -0.92 -22.54
N ARG A 92 13.47 -0.44 -22.34
CA ARG A 92 13.18 0.56 -21.31
C ARG A 92 13.67 0.03 -19.95
N PRO A 93 14.46 0.80 -19.18
CA PRO A 93 14.88 0.39 -17.85
C PRO A 93 13.68 0.01 -16.99
N GLU A 94 13.79 -1.11 -16.28
CA GLU A 94 12.71 -1.56 -15.43
C GLU A 94 12.66 -0.73 -14.15
N THR A 95 11.48 -0.18 -13.84
CA THR A 95 11.24 0.52 -12.58
C THR A 95 11.06 -0.49 -11.45
N SER A 96 11.55 -0.20 -10.25
CA SER A 96 11.33 -1.09 -9.11
C SER A 96 9.84 -1.27 -8.81
N PHE A 97 9.47 -2.39 -8.18
CA PHE A 97 8.07 -2.65 -7.84
C PHE A 97 7.48 -1.54 -6.96
N VAL A 98 8.24 -1.04 -5.97
CA VAL A 98 7.78 -0.02 -5.00
C VAL A 98 7.39 1.28 -5.71
N PHE A 99 8.23 1.76 -6.63
CA PHE A 99 8.03 3.01 -7.37
C PHE A 99 7.16 2.87 -8.62
N SER A 100 6.71 1.65 -8.95
CA SER A 100 5.82 1.43 -10.08
C SER A 100 4.41 1.98 -9.80
N ALA A 101 3.77 2.52 -10.84
CA ALA A 101 2.36 2.89 -10.80
C ALA A 101 1.47 1.66 -10.57
N GLU A 102 0.27 1.88 -10.02
CA GLU A 102 -0.67 0.80 -9.63
C GLU A 102 -1.01 -0.13 -10.80
N ARG A 103 -1.24 0.42 -12.01
CA ARG A 103 -1.47 -0.38 -13.23
C ARG A 103 -0.30 -1.33 -13.51
N THR A 104 0.93 -0.86 -13.37
CA THR A 104 2.15 -1.65 -13.60
C THR A 104 2.33 -2.71 -12.51
N LYS A 105 2.05 -2.40 -11.24
CA LYS A 105 2.08 -3.38 -10.13
C LYS A 105 1.11 -4.53 -10.36
N ARG A 106 -0.11 -4.25 -10.86
CA ARG A 106 -1.11 -5.28 -11.22
C ARG A 106 -0.64 -6.18 -12.37
N HIS A 107 0.05 -5.60 -13.35
CA HIS A 107 0.63 -6.36 -14.45
C HIS A 107 1.78 -7.25 -13.96
N LYS A 108 2.73 -6.71 -13.18
CA LYS A 108 3.87 -7.46 -12.62
C LYS A 108 3.44 -8.63 -11.74
N THR A 109 2.34 -8.50 -11.01
CA THR A 109 1.79 -9.58 -10.15
C THR A 109 0.75 -10.46 -10.87
N SER A 110 0.53 -10.28 -12.18
CA SER A 110 -0.49 -11.01 -12.93
C SER A 110 -0.26 -12.52 -12.93
N GLU A 111 0.98 -12.93 -13.19
CA GLU A 111 1.36 -14.34 -13.21
C GLU A 111 1.20 -14.99 -11.85
N LEU A 112 1.72 -14.37 -10.79
CA LEU A 112 1.59 -14.85 -9.42
C LEU A 112 0.13 -15.06 -8.99
N ARG A 113 -0.77 -14.15 -9.39
CA ARG A 113 -2.21 -14.26 -9.09
C ARG A 113 -2.91 -15.38 -9.88
N LYS A 114 -2.39 -15.77 -11.04
CA LYS A 114 -2.94 -16.86 -11.86
C LYS A 114 -2.44 -18.22 -11.38
N SER A 115 -1.17 -18.30 -10.99
CA SER A 115 -0.53 -19.57 -10.61
C SER A 115 -0.76 -19.96 -9.15
N THR A 116 -1.00 -18.99 -8.26
CA THR A 116 -1.01 -19.23 -6.82
C THR A 116 -2.40 -19.01 -6.20
N PRO A 117 -2.94 -19.97 -5.44
CA PRO A 117 -4.24 -19.81 -4.79
C PRO A 117 -4.19 -18.76 -3.68
N LEU A 118 -5.34 -18.11 -3.43
CA LEU A 118 -5.47 -17.03 -2.46
C LEU A 118 -5.00 -17.42 -1.05
N ALA A 119 -5.31 -18.65 -0.59
CA ALA A 119 -4.92 -19.13 0.73
C ALA A 119 -3.40 -19.11 0.95
N VAL A 120 -2.62 -19.51 -0.07
CA VAL A 120 -1.15 -19.52 -0.01
C VAL A 120 -0.61 -18.09 0.00
N LEU A 121 -1.17 -17.19 -0.81
CA LEU A 121 -0.79 -15.77 -0.82
C LEU A 121 -1.09 -15.09 0.52
N SER A 122 -2.25 -15.39 1.11
CA SER A 122 -2.64 -14.89 2.43
C SER A 122 -1.70 -15.38 3.53
N TYR A 123 -1.34 -16.67 3.53
CA TYR A 123 -0.40 -17.23 4.50
C TYR A 123 1.01 -16.63 4.35
N ALA A 124 1.52 -16.53 3.11
CA ALA A 124 2.81 -15.89 2.84
C ALA A 124 2.84 -14.42 3.32
N THR A 125 1.74 -13.68 3.11
CA THR A 125 1.59 -12.31 3.61
C THR A 125 1.63 -12.25 5.13
N GLN A 126 0.97 -13.19 5.81
CA GLN A 126 1.01 -13.27 7.27
C GLN A 126 2.44 -13.51 7.78
N MET A 127 3.20 -14.41 7.16
CA MET A 127 4.58 -14.70 7.56
C MET A 127 5.49 -13.49 7.35
N SER A 128 5.39 -12.81 6.20
CA SER A 128 6.16 -11.59 5.92
C SER A 128 5.85 -10.44 6.90
N LEU A 129 4.59 -10.31 7.33
CA LEU A 129 4.21 -9.32 8.35
C LEU A 129 4.77 -9.67 9.73
N ARG A 130 4.83 -10.95 10.11
CA ARG A 130 5.47 -11.38 11.37
C ARG A 130 6.97 -11.14 11.34
N ALA A 131 7.64 -11.53 10.25
CA ALA A 131 9.07 -11.32 10.08
C ALA A 131 9.47 -9.83 10.12
N SER A 132 8.59 -8.93 9.66
CA SER A 132 8.80 -7.48 9.74
C SER A 132 8.36 -6.84 11.08
N GLY A 133 8.05 -7.64 12.11
CA GLY A 133 7.65 -7.17 13.44
C GLY A 133 6.20 -6.66 13.53
N LYS A 134 5.41 -6.76 12.46
CA LYS A 134 4.01 -6.28 12.39
C LYS A 134 3.02 -7.35 12.82
N ALA A 135 3.17 -7.85 14.04
CA ALA A 135 2.39 -8.97 14.56
C ALA A 135 0.87 -8.73 14.56
N GLN A 136 0.43 -7.51 14.90
CA GLN A 136 -1.00 -7.17 14.91
C GLN A 136 -1.62 -7.15 13.50
N ALA A 137 -0.89 -6.63 12.50
CA ALA A 137 -1.34 -6.65 11.11
C ALA A 137 -1.47 -8.08 10.58
N SER A 138 -0.54 -8.97 10.97
CA SER A 138 -0.62 -10.40 10.65
C SER A 138 -1.90 -11.05 11.21
N LYS A 139 -2.25 -10.76 12.48
CA LYS A 139 -3.49 -11.24 13.11
C LYS A 139 -4.75 -10.78 12.35
N VAL A 140 -4.79 -9.53 11.91
CA VAL A 140 -5.92 -9.00 11.11
C VAL A 140 -6.07 -9.74 9.78
N ILE A 141 -4.98 -9.98 9.05
CA ILE A 141 -5.02 -10.78 7.81
C ILE A 141 -5.48 -12.21 8.10
N GLN A 142 -5.02 -12.81 9.19
CA GLN A 142 -5.48 -14.13 9.62
C GLN A 142 -6.99 -14.12 9.87
N GLU A 143 -7.51 -13.17 10.63
CA GLU A 143 -8.94 -13.07 10.94
C GLU A 143 -9.81 -12.90 9.69
N ILE A 144 -9.40 -12.03 8.75
CA ILE A 144 -10.13 -11.79 7.49
C ILE A 144 -10.12 -13.03 6.58
N THR A 145 -9.07 -13.84 6.65
CA THR A 145 -8.89 -15.02 5.79
C THR A 145 -9.46 -16.29 6.42
N THR A 146 -9.61 -16.35 7.73
CA THR A 146 -10.33 -17.43 8.42
C THR A 146 -11.82 -17.44 8.07
N SER A 147 -12.39 -18.64 8.01
CA SER A 147 -13.83 -18.82 7.85
C SER A 147 -14.61 -18.14 8.99
N PRO A 148 -15.74 -17.47 8.72
CA PRO A 148 -16.60 -16.90 9.76
C PRO A 148 -16.99 -17.91 10.85
N LYS A 149 -17.06 -19.21 10.53
CA LYS A 149 -17.38 -20.26 11.51
C LYS A 149 -16.29 -20.43 12.58
N SER A 150 -15.01 -20.37 12.20
CA SER A 150 -13.91 -20.51 13.16
C SER A 150 -13.80 -19.30 14.08
N LEU A 151 -14.14 -18.09 13.59
CA LEU A 151 -14.21 -16.89 14.43
C LEU A 151 -15.27 -17.01 15.54
N ARG A 152 -16.42 -17.63 15.26
CA ARG A 152 -17.43 -17.91 16.29
C ARG A 152 -16.91 -18.90 17.33
N ALA A 153 -16.24 -19.96 16.90
CA ALA A 153 -15.62 -20.92 17.80
C ALA A 153 -14.56 -20.27 18.71
N SER A 154 -13.88 -19.23 18.23
CA SER A 154 -12.92 -18.43 19.03
C SER A 154 -13.55 -17.33 19.91
N GLY A 155 -14.88 -17.31 20.07
CA GLY A 155 -15.60 -16.30 20.86
C GLY A 155 -15.79 -14.94 20.18
N LYS A 156 -15.35 -14.77 18.93
CA LYS A 156 -15.42 -13.50 18.18
C LYS A 156 -16.67 -13.42 17.29
N ALA A 157 -17.84 -13.58 17.89
CA ALA A 157 -19.11 -13.67 17.17
C ALA A 157 -19.45 -12.40 16.35
N GLN A 158 -19.13 -11.20 16.86
CA GLN A 158 -19.40 -9.96 16.15
C GLN A 158 -18.47 -9.77 14.94
N ALA A 159 -17.17 -10.08 15.08
CA ALA A 159 -16.22 -10.03 13.97
C ALA A 159 -16.61 -11.01 12.84
N SER A 160 -17.06 -12.21 13.22
CA SER A 160 -17.61 -13.20 12.28
C SER A 160 -18.77 -12.64 11.45
N LYS A 161 -19.75 -11.99 12.09
CA LYS A 161 -20.89 -11.36 11.39
C LYS A 161 -20.42 -10.28 10.42
N VAL A 162 -19.53 -9.38 10.85
CA VAL A 162 -19.01 -8.29 10.01
C VAL A 162 -18.27 -8.84 8.79
N ILE A 163 -17.40 -9.84 8.96
CA ILE A 163 -16.67 -10.46 7.83
C ILE A 163 -17.63 -11.15 6.88
N GLN A 164 -18.63 -11.87 7.39
CA GLN A 164 -19.66 -12.52 6.58
C GLN A 164 -20.46 -11.48 5.75
N GLU A 165 -20.78 -10.34 6.32
CA GLU A 165 -21.50 -9.27 5.62
C GLU A 165 -20.64 -8.53 4.57
N ILE A 166 -19.35 -8.36 4.84
CA ILE A 166 -18.41 -7.72 3.92
C ILE A 166 -18.09 -8.64 2.73
N THR A 167 -17.98 -9.95 2.97
CA THR A 167 -17.67 -10.94 1.94
C THR A 167 -18.87 -11.27 1.04
N THR A 168 -20.10 -11.17 1.55
CA THR A 168 -21.32 -11.47 0.78
C THR A 168 -21.67 -10.41 -0.27
N SER A 169 -21.33 -9.13 -0.05
CA SER A 169 -21.64 -8.07 -1.03
C SER A 169 -20.64 -6.92 -1.02
N PRO A 170 -20.06 -6.55 -2.19
CA PRO A 170 -19.20 -5.37 -2.33
C PRO A 170 -19.89 -4.06 -1.91
N LYS A 171 -21.21 -3.93 -2.13
CA LYS A 171 -21.97 -2.73 -1.72
C LYS A 171 -22.00 -2.58 -0.21
N ARG A 172 -22.13 -3.69 0.52
CA ARG A 172 -22.14 -3.72 1.99
C ARG A 172 -20.76 -3.37 2.54
N ALA A 173 -19.69 -3.89 1.95
CA ALA A 173 -18.32 -3.50 2.28
C ALA A 173 -18.08 -1.98 2.13
N ILE A 174 -18.58 -1.38 1.04
CA ILE A 174 -18.48 0.08 0.82
C ILE A 174 -19.24 0.85 1.91
N LYS A 175 -20.44 0.39 2.29
CA LYS A 175 -21.24 1.01 3.36
C LYS A 175 -20.49 1.01 4.70
N TYR A 176 -19.93 -0.13 5.09
CA TYR A 176 -19.09 -0.25 6.30
C TYR A 176 -17.89 0.70 6.26
N ARG A 177 -17.18 0.76 5.12
CA ARG A 177 -16.05 1.68 4.96
C ARG A 177 -16.45 3.14 5.12
N LYS A 178 -17.58 3.56 4.52
CA LYS A 178 -18.08 4.93 4.65
C LYS A 178 -18.50 5.26 6.09
N ALA A 179 -19.18 4.33 6.76
CA ALA A 179 -19.59 4.50 8.16
C ALA A 179 -18.37 4.62 9.07
N TYR A 180 -17.39 3.72 8.94
CA TYR A 180 -16.14 3.77 9.70
C TYR A 180 -15.39 5.10 9.47
N LYS A 181 -15.25 5.53 8.21
CA LYS A 181 -14.60 6.80 7.89
C LYS A 181 -15.29 7.99 8.54
N LYS A 182 -16.64 8.01 8.57
CA LYS A 182 -17.41 9.06 9.24
C LYS A 182 -17.16 9.08 10.75
N VAL A 183 -17.17 7.91 11.40
CA VAL A 183 -16.92 7.78 12.85
C VAL A 183 -15.49 8.21 13.18
N PHE A 184 -14.51 7.67 12.46
CA PHE A 184 -13.10 8.00 12.63
C PHE A 184 -12.81 9.50 12.44
N GLU A 185 -13.41 10.11 11.42
CA GLU A 185 -13.28 11.55 11.19
C GLU A 185 -14.02 12.39 12.24
N SER A 186 -15.12 11.88 12.81
CA SER A 186 -15.81 12.57 13.90
C SER A 186 -15.04 12.50 15.22
N GLU A 187 -14.39 11.37 15.51
CA GLU A 187 -13.54 11.19 16.70
C GLU A 187 -12.29 12.08 16.62
N GLN A 188 -11.68 12.21 15.44
CA GLN A 188 -10.53 13.12 15.27
C GLN A 188 -10.91 14.61 15.28
N ARG A 189 -12.18 14.94 15.03
CA ARG A 189 -12.71 16.32 15.01
C ARG A 189 -13.50 16.70 16.26
N GLN A 190 -13.34 15.97 17.36
CA GLN A 190 -13.96 16.40 18.62
C GLN A 190 -13.25 17.66 19.13
N MET A 191 -13.91 18.79 18.88
CA MET A 191 -13.65 20.03 19.60
C MET A 191 -13.80 19.76 21.11
N LEU A 192 -12.86 20.26 21.89
CA LEU A 192 -12.90 20.18 23.36
C LEU A 192 -14.22 20.78 23.86
N SER A 193 -14.76 20.19 24.92
CA SER A 193 -15.89 20.78 25.64
C SER A 193 -15.46 22.12 26.26
N GLY A 194 -16.44 22.96 26.60
CA GLY A 194 -16.17 24.23 27.28
C GLY A 194 -15.43 24.02 28.60
N GLU A 195 -15.79 22.98 29.34
CA GLU A 195 -15.18 22.59 30.62
C GLU A 195 -13.75 22.09 30.44
N ASP A 196 -13.51 21.16 29.50
CA ASP A 196 -12.15 20.63 29.26
C ASP A 196 -11.20 21.72 28.77
N ALA A 197 -11.69 22.60 27.90
CA ALA A 197 -10.91 23.73 27.40
C ALA A 197 -10.63 24.76 28.51
N LEU A 198 -11.58 24.98 29.43
CA LEU A 198 -11.40 25.85 30.59
C LEU A 198 -10.41 25.23 31.60
N ALA A 199 -10.51 23.94 31.88
CA ALA A 199 -9.58 23.20 32.74
C ALA A 199 -8.15 23.31 32.19
N MET A 200 -7.96 23.06 30.88
CA MET A 200 -6.66 23.26 30.24
C MET A 200 -6.15 24.69 30.38
N LEU A 201 -7.01 25.71 30.17
CA LEU A 201 -6.62 27.11 30.30
C LEU A 201 -6.12 27.41 31.73
N VAL A 202 -6.80 26.89 32.74
CA VAL A 202 -6.47 27.10 34.16
C VAL A 202 -5.20 26.32 34.55
N ASP A 203 -5.15 25.02 34.26
CA ASP A 203 -4.03 24.15 34.63
C ASP A 203 -2.72 24.57 33.97
N ALA A 204 -2.79 24.97 32.70
CA ALA A 204 -1.63 25.48 31.95
C ALA A 204 -1.37 26.98 32.18
N LYS A 205 -2.16 27.65 33.04
CA LYS A 205 -2.03 29.08 33.37
C LYS A 205 -1.98 29.99 32.15
N LEU A 206 -2.79 29.69 31.14
CA LEU A 206 -2.80 30.43 29.88
C LEU A 206 -3.59 31.73 30.02
N SER A 207 -3.05 32.80 29.46
CA SER A 207 -3.82 34.02 29.24
C SER A 207 -4.83 33.82 28.11
N ARG A 208 -5.88 34.65 28.07
CA ARG A 208 -6.85 34.68 26.96
C ARG A 208 -6.16 34.80 25.61
N HIS A 209 -5.13 35.65 25.51
CA HIS A 209 -4.39 35.85 24.26
C HIS A 209 -3.68 34.56 23.82
N GLN A 210 -2.99 33.88 24.74
CA GLN A 210 -2.32 32.61 24.46
C GLN A 210 -3.31 31.53 24.02
N TYR A 211 -4.46 31.43 24.69
CA TYR A 211 -5.52 30.52 24.28
C TYR A 211 -6.03 30.83 22.86
N GLU A 212 -6.27 32.10 22.54
CA GLU A 212 -6.71 32.50 21.20
C GLU A 212 -5.65 32.20 20.12
N VAL A 213 -4.36 32.32 20.44
CA VAL A 213 -3.25 31.92 19.54
C VAL A 213 -3.25 30.40 19.31
N ILE A 214 -3.40 29.59 20.36
CA ILE A 214 -3.49 28.13 20.25
C ILE A 214 -4.71 27.74 19.41
N ARG A 215 -5.86 28.36 19.67
CA ARG A 215 -7.09 28.14 18.90
C ARG A 215 -6.92 28.49 17.43
N LYS A 216 -6.24 29.60 17.09
CA LYS A 216 -5.98 29.96 15.68
C LYS A 216 -5.17 28.88 14.95
N LYS A 217 -4.30 28.16 15.66
CA LYS A 217 -3.52 27.04 15.09
C LYS A 217 -4.34 25.76 14.95
N ALA A 218 -5.36 25.55 15.78
CA ALA A 218 -6.22 24.36 15.75
C ALA A 218 -7.70 24.70 16.03
N PRO A 219 -8.39 25.39 15.09
CA PRO A 219 -9.74 25.89 15.31
C PRO A 219 -10.79 24.78 15.44
N GLU A 220 -10.54 23.61 14.86
CA GLU A 220 -11.42 22.44 14.96
C GLU A 220 -11.35 21.75 16.33
N LYS A 221 -10.27 21.97 17.09
CA LYS A 221 -10.04 21.33 18.39
C LYS A 221 -10.40 22.22 19.58
N PHE A 222 -10.24 23.54 19.46
CA PHE A 222 -10.42 24.48 20.57
C PHE A 222 -11.69 25.33 20.40
N PRO A 223 -12.63 25.28 21.35
CA PRO A 223 -13.84 26.09 21.29
C PRO A 223 -13.53 27.59 21.40
N SER A 224 -14.46 28.42 20.96
CA SER A 224 -14.31 29.88 21.07
C SER A 224 -14.25 30.34 22.52
N TYR A 225 -13.60 31.47 22.78
CA TYR A 225 -13.50 31.99 24.15
C TYR A 225 -14.86 32.29 24.78
N LYS A 226 -15.90 32.58 23.97
CA LYS A 226 -17.28 32.74 24.47
C LYS A 226 -17.80 31.46 25.15
N VAL A 227 -17.45 30.29 24.63
CA VAL A 227 -17.84 29.01 25.24
C VAL A 227 -17.13 28.82 26.60
N LEU A 228 -15.86 29.21 26.69
CA LEU A 228 -15.12 29.18 27.95
C LEU A 228 -15.70 30.17 28.97
N GLN A 229 -16.20 31.33 28.52
CA GLN A 229 -16.86 32.29 29.41
C GLN A 229 -18.11 31.71 30.04
N VAL A 230 -18.93 30.99 29.26
CA VAL A 230 -20.13 30.31 29.78
C VAL A 230 -19.73 29.23 30.79
N ALA A 231 -18.80 28.35 30.43
CA ALA A 231 -18.31 27.32 31.35
C ALA A 231 -17.70 27.93 32.63
N LYS A 232 -17.02 29.07 32.50
CA LYS A 232 -16.46 29.81 33.65
C LYS A 232 -17.55 30.40 34.54
N GLN A 233 -18.63 30.93 33.95
CA GLN A 233 -19.79 31.44 34.70
C GLN A 233 -20.49 30.33 35.48
N GLU A 234 -20.62 29.15 34.88
CA GLU A 234 -21.21 27.95 35.52
C GLU A 234 -20.38 27.44 36.71
N CYS A 235 -19.10 27.85 36.84
CA CYS A 235 -18.24 27.53 37.98
C CYS A 235 -18.42 28.47 39.17
N TYR A 236 -19.26 29.51 39.07
CA TYR A 236 -19.51 30.45 40.16
C TYR A 236 -20.89 30.21 40.80
N PRO A 237 -21.04 30.55 42.09
CA PRO A 237 -22.36 30.65 42.71
C PRO A 237 -23.25 31.64 41.96
N LYS A 238 -24.57 31.53 42.18
CA LYS A 238 -25.55 32.46 41.60
C LYS A 238 -25.18 33.91 41.90
N SER A 239 -25.39 34.80 40.92
CA SER A 239 -25.08 36.23 41.02
C SER A 239 -25.67 36.90 42.26
N ASP A 240 -26.86 36.46 42.68
CA ASP A 240 -27.59 37.04 43.80
C ASP A 240 -26.89 36.82 45.15
N CYS A 241 -25.97 35.85 45.21
CA CYS A 241 -25.18 35.53 46.40
C CYS A 241 -23.85 36.31 46.46
N ILE A 242 -23.51 37.05 45.41
CA ILE A 242 -22.26 37.81 45.28
C ILE A 242 -22.59 39.30 45.40
N LYS A 243 -22.09 39.95 46.46
CA LYS A 243 -22.27 41.39 46.69
C LYS A 243 -20.95 42.09 46.45
N VAL A 244 -20.93 43.01 45.50
CA VAL A 244 -19.75 43.83 45.20
C VAL A 244 -20.10 45.28 45.51
N THR A 245 -19.39 45.86 46.47
CA THR A 245 -19.44 47.28 46.82
C THR A 245 -18.15 47.96 46.34
N SER A 246 -18.04 49.28 46.48
CA SER A 246 -16.82 50.02 46.14
C SER A 246 -15.62 49.63 47.01
N THR A 247 -15.86 49.06 48.19
CA THR A 247 -14.83 48.77 49.20
C THR A 247 -14.70 47.28 49.52
N SER A 248 -15.69 46.45 49.20
CA SER A 248 -15.65 45.00 49.49
C SER A 248 -16.31 44.17 48.40
N ALA A 249 -15.87 42.92 48.28
CA ALA A 249 -16.57 41.87 47.54
C ALA A 249 -16.82 40.71 48.49
N GLU A 250 -18.08 40.38 48.70
CA GLU A 250 -18.52 39.41 49.69
C GLU A 250 -19.38 38.34 49.00
N VAL A 251 -19.19 37.09 49.42
CA VAL A 251 -20.01 35.95 49.00
C VAL A 251 -20.39 35.15 50.23
N SER A 252 -21.65 34.71 50.28
CA SER A 252 -22.10 33.85 51.37
C SER A 252 -21.33 32.53 51.36
N LEU A 253 -20.73 32.16 52.49
CA LEU A 253 -20.03 30.88 52.64
C LEU A 253 -20.94 29.70 52.28
N GLN A 254 -22.20 29.73 52.72
CA GLN A 254 -23.15 28.66 52.42
C GLN A 254 -23.36 28.53 50.90
N ALA A 255 -23.44 29.64 50.17
CA ALA A 255 -23.60 29.61 48.72
C ALA A 255 -22.38 29.00 48.01
N LEU A 256 -21.17 29.19 48.55
CA LEU A 256 -19.96 28.53 48.04
C LEU A 256 -19.99 27.03 48.30
N LEU A 257 -20.37 26.61 49.51
CA LEU A 257 -20.43 25.20 49.89
C LEU A 257 -21.50 24.45 49.09
N ASP A 258 -22.69 25.03 48.97
CA ASP A 258 -23.80 24.46 48.20
C ASP A 258 -23.43 24.33 46.73
N HIS A 259 -22.81 25.36 46.13
CA HIS A 259 -22.37 25.30 44.75
C HIS A 259 -21.29 24.24 44.54
N THR A 260 -20.30 24.16 45.45
CA THR A 260 -19.25 23.15 45.42
C THR A 260 -19.82 21.74 45.51
N MET A 261 -20.77 21.52 46.41
CA MET A 261 -21.43 20.24 46.58
C MET A 261 -22.19 19.82 45.31
N ASN A 262 -22.99 20.73 44.74
CA ASN A 262 -23.72 20.48 43.50
C ASN A 262 -22.75 20.10 42.35
N ARG A 263 -21.62 20.80 42.23
CA ARG A 263 -20.60 20.48 41.21
C ARG A 263 -19.96 19.11 41.43
N LEU A 264 -19.61 18.77 42.67
CA LEU A 264 -19.04 17.46 43.00
C LEU A 264 -20.01 16.32 42.66
N ILE A 265 -21.29 16.48 42.99
CA ILE A 265 -22.33 15.51 42.64
C ILE A 265 -22.45 15.37 41.12
N SER A 266 -22.50 16.48 40.37
CA SER A 266 -22.58 16.45 38.91
C SER A 266 -21.38 15.74 38.27
N VAL A 267 -20.16 16.01 38.75
CA VAL A 267 -18.93 15.36 38.24
C VAL A 267 -18.92 13.87 38.59
N GLN A 268 -19.35 13.51 39.80
CA GLN A 268 -19.38 12.13 40.27
C GLN A 268 -20.70 11.41 39.96
N GLN A 269 -21.55 11.97 39.10
CA GLN A 269 -22.91 11.49 38.90
C GLN A 269 -22.97 10.01 38.49
N ARG A 270 -21.99 9.54 37.71
CA ARG A 270 -21.89 8.12 37.36
C ARG A 270 -21.73 7.23 38.60
N VAL A 271 -20.80 7.58 39.48
CA VAL A 271 -20.53 6.85 40.73
C VAL A 271 -21.73 6.94 41.67
N VAL A 272 -22.32 8.14 41.79
CA VAL A 272 -23.51 8.37 42.62
C VAL A 272 -24.69 7.53 42.14
N ASN A 273 -24.91 7.42 40.82
CA ASN A 273 -25.99 6.62 40.24
C ASN A 273 -25.77 5.10 40.38
N GLU A 274 -24.53 4.65 40.58
CA GLU A 274 -24.19 3.24 40.81
C GLU A 274 -24.44 2.81 42.27
N LEU A 275 -24.54 3.76 43.20
CA LEU A 275 -24.86 3.49 44.60
C LEU A 275 -26.38 3.26 44.73
N ASN A 276 -26.77 2.04 45.11
CA ASN A 276 -28.18 1.60 45.19
C ASN A 276 -29.01 2.47 46.17
N ASN A 277 -30.27 2.74 45.78
CA ASN A 277 -31.27 3.62 46.40
C ASN A 277 -31.73 3.27 47.84
N ALA A 278 -30.83 3.12 48.79
CA ALA A 278 -31.15 3.20 50.21
C ALA A 278 -30.53 4.48 50.76
N GLU A 279 -31.36 5.52 50.91
CA GLU A 279 -31.08 6.81 51.57
C GLU A 279 -29.59 7.20 51.65
N LEU A 280 -29.03 7.61 50.51
CA LEU A 280 -27.67 8.15 50.46
C LEU A 280 -27.63 9.50 51.18
N GLN A 281 -27.22 9.47 52.44
CA GLN A 281 -26.90 10.68 53.18
C GLN A 281 -25.45 11.08 52.87
N VAL A 282 -25.27 12.14 52.08
CA VAL A 282 -23.95 12.70 51.80
C VAL A 282 -23.71 13.91 52.70
N VAL A 283 -22.67 13.84 53.51
CA VAL A 283 -22.24 14.94 54.39
C VAL A 283 -20.97 15.56 53.84
N LEU A 284 -21.01 16.85 53.53
CA LEU A 284 -19.82 17.61 53.13
C LEU A 284 -19.03 18.02 54.37
N VAL A 285 -17.86 17.42 54.56
CA VAL A 285 -16.89 17.87 55.56
C VAL A 285 -15.92 18.82 54.88
N TYR A 286 -15.81 20.06 55.38
CA TYR A 286 -14.93 21.08 54.82
C TYR A 286 -14.02 21.66 55.89
N GLN A 287 -12.83 22.11 55.47
CA GLN A 287 -11.89 22.84 56.29
C GLN A 287 -11.59 24.16 55.58
N MET A 288 -11.66 25.28 56.32
CA MET A 288 -11.30 26.59 55.79
C MET A 288 -9.96 27.03 56.39
N GLY A 289 -9.06 27.51 55.52
CA GLY A 289 -7.83 28.17 55.92
C GLY A 289 -7.95 29.67 55.67
N PHE A 290 -7.53 30.48 56.64
CA PHE A 290 -7.35 31.92 56.50
C PHE A 290 -5.87 32.24 56.23
#